data_AF-A0A1L8DD96-F1
#
_entry.id   AF-A0A1L8DD96-F1
#
_cell.length_a   1.000
_cell.length_b   1.000
_cell.length_c   1.000
_cell.angle_alpha   90.00
_cell.angle_beta   90.00
_cell.angle_gamma   90.00
#
_symmetry.space_group_name_H-M   'P 1'
#
loop_
_entity.id
_entity.type
_entity.pdbx_description
1 polymer ?
#
loop_
_entity_poly.entity_id
_entity_poly.type
_entity_poly.pdbx_seq_one_letter_code
_entity_poly.pdbx_strand_id
1 'polypeptide(L)'
;MVVPFETTVNEQGQTVHKPLFQAAPSAPSLEEAFNLCGPEATVCFLIHNGTEGGRDIVVDRRAILESGTKLAEIINGFPSGRKVVLRYDRIDIFHELLTFIERKFIRFHDTEQCQQIFQVAARYDCQELKEQCIKFLDNNLNLDNVLEIFTLMHSHSNGTKVPSFKSQGCCRRARREFTCTDEYISALLENCLQFIDTHAKEILSSNEMLQLSYSQLVMILTRDTLQVGSEMNVIKVLEEWSRIACQERNLELTDDNRRKMLGALCYAPRYLTMPTQSLDIVFSRVELLDENEKNLVIEVMNNRRNSSITSDQLKMIDSFRRSRTKRPSMPIHLSDRTHPKNYSRKMRKHPEGTNSKGSCAMYCLSTLICCFD
;
A
#
# COMPACT_ATOMS: atom_id res chain seq x y z
N MET A 1 1.36 36.04 -49.34
CA MET A 1 -0.12 35.99 -49.36
C MET A 1 -0.59 37.33 -49.89
N VAL A 2 -1.26 37.39 -51.04
CA VAL A 2 -1.73 38.65 -51.64
C VAL A 2 -3.04 39.03 -50.97
N VAL A 3 -3.08 40.17 -50.27
CA VAL A 3 -4.26 40.65 -49.53
C VAL A 3 -5.03 41.63 -50.42
N PRO A 4 -6.33 41.40 -50.70
CA PRO A 4 -7.12 42.33 -51.51
C PRO A 4 -7.30 43.68 -50.80
N PHE A 5 -7.25 44.77 -51.57
CA PHE A 5 -7.40 46.15 -51.10
C PHE A 5 -8.47 46.88 -51.92
N GLU A 6 -9.23 47.74 -51.25
CA GLU A 6 -10.11 48.72 -51.89
C GLU A 6 -9.36 50.02 -52.12
N THR A 7 -9.62 50.68 -53.25
CA THR A 7 -9.01 51.96 -53.60
C THR A 7 -10.09 53.02 -53.62
N THR A 8 -9.94 54.06 -52.80
CA THR A 8 -10.86 55.21 -52.79
C THR A 8 -10.07 56.49 -52.99
N VAL A 9 -10.67 57.46 -53.69
CA VAL A 9 -10.07 58.78 -53.88
C VAL A 9 -10.69 59.71 -52.85
N ASN A 10 -9.86 60.34 -52.02
CA ASN A 10 -10.35 61.29 -51.02
C ASN A 10 -10.77 62.61 -51.69
N GLU A 11 -11.45 63.48 -50.93
CA GLU A 11 -11.96 64.78 -51.42
C GLU A 11 -10.86 65.75 -51.89
N GLN A 12 -9.59 65.40 -51.67
CA GLN A 12 -8.41 66.14 -52.13
C GLN A 12 -7.77 65.51 -53.38
N GLY A 13 -8.41 64.50 -53.99
CA GLY A 13 -7.95 63.86 -55.23
C GLY A 13 -6.85 62.82 -55.06
N GLN A 14 -6.52 62.41 -53.82
CA GLN A 14 -5.49 61.40 -53.57
C GLN A 14 -6.09 59.99 -53.48
N THR A 15 -5.50 59.05 -54.21
CA THR A 15 -5.85 57.63 -54.16
C THR A 15 -5.31 56.99 -52.88
N VAL A 16 -6.19 56.45 -52.05
CA VAL A 16 -5.88 55.74 -50.81
C VAL A 16 -6.27 54.27 -50.98
N HIS A 17 -5.32 53.37 -50.74
CA HIS A 17 -5.56 51.92 -50.74
C HIS A 17 -5.78 51.44 -49.31
N LYS A 18 -6.94 50.81 -49.03
CA LYS A 18 -7.29 50.27 -47.71
C LYS A 18 -7.46 48.74 -47.81
N PRO A 19 -6.71 47.94 -47.05
CA PRO A 19 -6.86 46.48 -47.08
C PRO A 19 -8.23 46.05 -46.55
N LEU A 20 -8.89 45.12 -47.24
CA LEU A 20 -10.26 44.66 -46.92
C LEU A 20 -10.35 43.86 -45.61
N PHE A 21 -9.22 43.33 -45.11
CA PHE A 21 -9.16 42.59 -43.85
C PHE A 21 -7.99 43.09 -43.00
N GLN A 22 -8.31 43.65 -41.81
CA GLN A 22 -7.35 43.77 -40.73
C GLN A 22 -7.24 42.40 -40.07
N ALA A 23 -6.18 41.66 -40.39
CA ALA A 23 -5.78 40.53 -39.57
C ALA A 23 -5.34 41.08 -38.21
N ALA A 24 -6.20 40.97 -37.20
CA ALA A 24 -5.78 41.21 -35.82
C ALA A 24 -4.71 40.16 -35.48
N PRO A 25 -3.52 40.57 -35.00
CA PRO A 25 -2.55 39.60 -34.49
C PRO A 25 -3.21 38.86 -33.33
N SER A 26 -3.35 37.54 -33.45
CA SER A 26 -3.93 36.65 -32.43
C SER A 26 -2.96 36.33 -31.28
N ALA A 27 -1.80 36.99 -31.23
CA ALA A 27 -0.87 36.92 -30.12
C ALA A 27 -1.19 38.06 -29.13
N PRO A 28 -1.37 37.76 -27.82
CA PRO A 28 -1.60 38.78 -26.81
C PRO A 28 -0.43 39.76 -26.76
N SER A 29 -0.71 41.00 -26.35
CA SER A 29 0.33 42.02 -26.17
C SER A 29 1.37 41.59 -25.14
N LEU A 30 2.57 42.15 -25.20
CA LEU A 30 3.63 41.86 -24.21
C LEU A 30 3.15 42.17 -22.78
N GLU A 31 2.41 43.26 -22.60
CA GLU A 31 1.78 43.63 -21.32
C GLU A 31 0.68 42.67 -20.89
N GLU A 32 -0.17 42.15 -21.79
CA GLU A 32 -1.13 41.10 -21.45
C GLU A 32 -0.42 39.78 -21.09
N ALA A 33 0.66 39.44 -21.78
CA ALA A 33 1.47 38.27 -21.47
C ALA A 33 2.14 38.38 -20.08
N PHE A 34 2.57 39.59 -19.68
CA PHE A 34 3.12 39.86 -18.34
C PHE A 34 2.04 40.02 -17.26
N ASN A 35 0.84 40.53 -17.61
CA ASN A 35 -0.28 40.70 -16.68
C ASN A 35 -1.11 39.42 -16.44
N LEU A 36 -0.85 38.32 -17.16
CA LEU A 36 -1.36 36.98 -16.81
C LEU A 36 -0.83 36.48 -15.45
N CYS A 37 0.21 37.11 -14.90
CA CYS A 37 0.86 36.73 -13.65
C CYS A 37 0.70 37.82 -12.57
N GLY A 38 -0.53 38.26 -12.33
CA GLY A 38 -0.84 39.12 -11.18
C GLY A 38 -0.51 38.43 -9.84
N PRO A 39 -0.37 39.17 -8.72
CA PRO A 39 -0.12 38.60 -7.39
C PRO A 39 -1.22 37.62 -6.92
N GLU A 40 -2.34 37.55 -7.63
CA GLU A 40 -3.43 36.58 -7.42
C GLU A 40 -3.28 35.29 -8.24
N ALA A 41 -2.43 35.27 -9.28
CA ALA A 41 -2.21 34.13 -10.16
C ALA A 41 -1.28 33.07 -9.53
N THR A 42 -0.39 33.48 -8.63
CA THR A 42 0.57 32.60 -7.95
C THR A 42 0.37 32.58 -6.44
N VAL A 43 0.73 31.48 -5.80
CA VAL A 43 0.85 31.35 -4.35
C VAL A 43 2.31 31.09 -3.98
N CYS A 44 2.80 31.75 -2.94
CA CYS A 44 4.13 31.49 -2.39
C CYS A 44 4.00 30.66 -1.12
N PHE A 45 4.48 29.42 -1.15
CA PHE A 45 4.62 28.58 0.04
C PHE A 45 5.98 28.79 0.68
N LEU A 46 6.02 29.17 1.95
CA LEU A 46 7.23 29.12 2.77
C LEU A 46 7.24 27.79 3.52
N ILE A 47 7.99 26.81 3.01
CA ILE A 47 8.14 25.51 3.66
C ILE A 47 9.29 25.58 4.64
N HIS A 48 8.98 25.46 5.92
CA HIS A 48 9.96 25.50 6.99
C HIS A 48 10.29 24.09 7.49
N ASN A 49 11.59 23.84 7.63
CA ASN A 49 12.15 22.71 8.35
C ASN A 49 12.86 23.26 9.61
N GLY A 50 12.84 22.51 10.71
CA GLY A 50 13.53 22.88 11.95
C GLY A 50 15.05 22.92 11.82
N THR A 51 15.63 22.16 10.88
CA THR A 51 17.09 22.04 10.71
C THR A 51 17.63 22.85 9.53
N GLU A 52 16.94 22.85 8.38
CA GLU A 52 17.41 23.47 7.13
C GLU A 52 16.90 24.91 6.91
N GLY A 53 16.08 25.45 7.82
CA GLY A 53 15.42 26.74 7.64
C GLY A 53 14.21 26.67 6.71
N GLY A 54 13.85 27.81 6.11
CA GLY A 54 12.68 27.94 5.24
C GLY A 54 13.07 28.11 3.77
N ARG A 55 12.31 27.49 2.85
CA ARG A 55 12.41 27.74 1.40
C ARG A 55 11.09 28.28 0.86
N ASP A 56 11.19 29.33 0.05
CA ASP A 56 10.05 29.85 -0.70
C ASP A 56 9.87 29.04 -1.99
N ILE A 57 8.66 28.56 -2.23
CA ILE A 57 8.26 27.85 -3.45
C ILE A 57 7.05 28.57 -4.03
N VAL A 58 7.19 29.07 -5.25
CA VAL A 58 6.12 29.79 -5.97
C VAL A 58 5.44 28.82 -6.92
N VAL A 59 4.11 28.77 -6.88
CA VAL A 59 3.28 27.81 -7.62
C VAL A 59 2.07 28.53 -8.22
N ASP A 60 1.56 28.06 -9.35
CA ASP A 60 0.28 28.52 -9.91
C ASP A 60 -0.87 28.26 -8.92
N ARG A 61 -1.56 29.35 -8.52
CA ARG A 61 -2.69 29.30 -7.57
C ARG A 61 -3.84 28.48 -8.16
N ARG A 62 -4.09 28.60 -9.46
CA ARG A 62 -5.18 27.89 -10.15
C ARG A 62 -4.94 26.39 -10.11
N ALA A 63 -3.71 25.95 -10.38
CA ALA A 63 -3.34 24.54 -10.32
C ALA A 63 -3.61 23.94 -8.93
N ILE A 64 -3.29 24.67 -7.86
CA ILE A 64 -3.57 24.20 -6.50
C ILE A 64 -5.08 24.15 -6.22
N LEU A 65 -5.84 25.18 -6.59
CA LEU A 65 -7.29 25.21 -6.35
C LEU A 65 -8.04 24.11 -7.12
N GLU A 66 -7.64 23.83 -8.36
CA GLU A 66 -8.23 22.77 -9.20
C GLU A 66 -7.72 21.37 -8.84
N SER A 67 -6.68 21.25 -7.99
CA SER A 67 -6.07 19.96 -7.64
C SER A 67 -6.97 19.04 -6.80
N GLY A 68 -8.01 19.59 -6.15
CA GLY A 68 -8.85 18.84 -5.20
C GLY A 68 -8.12 18.35 -3.96
N THR A 69 -6.91 18.88 -3.68
CA THR A 69 -6.11 18.50 -2.50
C THR A 69 -6.44 19.37 -1.30
N LYS A 70 -6.01 18.95 -0.10
CA LYS A 70 -6.09 19.78 1.12
C LYS A 70 -5.33 21.11 0.98
N LEU A 71 -4.39 21.24 0.05
CA LEU A 71 -3.72 22.52 -0.23
C LEU A 71 -4.71 23.55 -0.79
N ALA A 72 -5.73 23.15 -1.55
CA ALA A 72 -6.77 24.04 -2.04
C ALA A 72 -7.57 24.68 -0.89
N GLU A 73 -7.91 23.88 0.12
CA GLU A 73 -8.60 24.34 1.34
C GLU A 73 -7.73 25.32 2.13
N ILE A 74 -6.44 25.01 2.29
CA ILE A 74 -5.47 25.89 2.93
C ILE A 74 -5.41 27.22 2.17
N ILE A 75 -5.30 27.21 0.85
CA ILE A 75 -5.22 28.46 0.09
C ILE A 75 -6.52 29.27 0.16
N ASN A 76 -7.68 28.64 0.17
CA ASN A 76 -8.98 29.33 0.30
C ASN A 76 -9.13 30.04 1.66
N GLY A 77 -8.49 29.53 2.71
CA GLY A 77 -8.48 30.16 4.03
C GLY A 77 -7.54 31.36 4.17
N PHE A 78 -6.70 31.65 3.17
CA PHE A 78 -5.67 32.68 3.26
C PHE A 78 -5.85 33.77 2.18
N PRO A 79 -5.73 35.06 2.56
CA PRO A 79 -5.85 36.17 1.61
C PRO A 79 -4.75 36.13 0.54
N SER A 80 -5.13 36.43 -0.70
CA SER A 80 -4.23 36.53 -1.85
C SER A 80 -3.05 37.49 -1.57
N GLY A 81 -1.87 37.16 -2.09
CA GLY A 81 -0.66 37.98 -1.94
C GLY A 81 0.14 37.77 -0.65
N ARG A 82 -0.30 36.91 0.28
CA ARG A 82 0.51 36.50 1.46
C ARG A 82 1.17 35.15 1.26
N LYS A 83 2.32 34.96 1.91
CA LYS A 83 3.02 33.67 1.96
C LYS A 83 2.24 32.69 2.84
N VAL A 84 2.03 31.48 2.34
CA VAL A 84 1.45 30.36 3.10
C VAL A 84 2.59 29.61 3.77
N VAL A 85 2.67 29.68 5.09
CA VAL A 85 3.76 29.03 5.84
C VAL A 85 3.33 27.61 6.21
N LEU A 86 4.13 26.62 5.81
CA LEU A 86 3.89 25.22 6.15
C LEU A 86 5.14 24.62 6.79
N ARG A 87 4.95 23.68 7.72
CA ARG A 87 6.04 22.90 8.31
C ARG A 87 6.08 21.53 7.65
N TYR A 88 7.23 21.18 7.06
CA TYR A 88 7.46 19.86 6.51
C TYR A 88 8.95 19.51 6.55
N ASP A 89 9.28 18.31 7.03
CA ASP A 89 10.66 17.93 7.36
C ASP A 89 11.53 17.74 6.11
N ARG A 90 10.96 17.29 5.00
CA ARG A 90 11.67 17.07 3.72
C ARG A 90 11.16 18.00 2.64
N ILE A 91 11.79 19.17 2.54
CA ILE A 91 11.37 20.26 1.64
C ILE A 91 11.42 19.82 0.16
N ASP A 92 12.41 19.01 -0.20
CA ASP A 92 12.57 18.40 -1.52
C ASP A 92 11.38 17.50 -1.89
N ILE A 93 10.94 16.63 -0.98
CA ILE A 93 9.78 15.76 -1.15
C ILE A 93 8.49 16.58 -1.28
N PHE A 94 8.34 17.63 -0.47
CA PHE A 94 7.19 18.53 -0.58
C PHE A 94 7.18 19.29 -1.91
N HIS A 95 8.35 19.70 -2.40
CA HIS A 95 8.48 20.36 -3.70
C HIS A 95 8.04 19.44 -4.86
N GLU A 96 8.30 18.13 -4.78
CA GLU A 96 7.78 17.16 -5.77
C GLU A 96 6.25 17.10 -5.80
N LEU A 97 5.57 17.20 -4.64
CA LEU A 97 4.10 17.30 -4.60
C LEU A 97 3.61 18.55 -5.36
N LEU A 98 4.20 19.71 -5.09
CA LEU A 98 3.82 20.97 -5.75
C LEU A 98 4.10 20.91 -7.26
N THR A 99 5.27 20.40 -7.64
CA THR A 99 5.67 20.22 -9.04
C THR A 99 4.71 19.28 -9.77
N PHE A 100 4.28 18.19 -9.10
CA PHE A 100 3.29 17.28 -9.65
C PHE A 100 1.94 17.95 -9.85
N ILE A 101 1.48 18.80 -8.93
CA ILE A 101 0.19 19.50 -9.07
C ILE A 101 0.19 20.41 -10.31
N GLU A 102 1.28 21.11 -10.58
CA GLU A 102 1.41 21.98 -11.77
C GLU A 102 1.58 21.20 -13.07
N ARG A 103 2.46 20.18 -13.05
CA ARG A 103 2.93 19.54 -14.28
C ARG A 103 2.22 18.24 -14.61
N LYS A 104 1.48 17.68 -13.65
CA LYS A 104 0.86 16.34 -13.71
C LYS A 104 1.85 15.23 -14.11
N PHE A 105 3.12 15.44 -13.78
CA PHE A 105 4.21 14.56 -14.11
C PHE A 105 5.16 14.45 -12.92
N ILE A 106 5.64 13.24 -12.67
CA ILE A 106 6.62 12.94 -11.64
C ILE A 106 7.60 11.88 -12.13
N ARG A 107 8.85 11.98 -11.70
CA ARG A 107 9.88 10.97 -11.94
C ARG A 107 10.41 10.47 -10.60
N PHE A 108 10.19 9.20 -10.32
CA PHE A 108 10.74 8.54 -9.14
C PHE A 108 12.19 8.10 -9.42
N HIS A 109 13.09 8.35 -8.48
CA HIS A 109 14.48 7.92 -8.56
C HIS A 109 14.70 6.54 -7.97
N ASP A 110 14.12 6.30 -6.80
CA ASP A 110 14.22 5.04 -6.06
C ASP A 110 12.94 4.78 -5.27
N THR A 111 12.87 3.60 -4.65
CA THR A 111 11.72 3.17 -3.86
C THR A 111 11.55 4.01 -2.59
N GLU A 112 12.64 4.40 -1.92
CA GLU A 112 12.58 5.16 -0.66
C GLU A 112 11.96 6.54 -0.88
N GLN A 113 12.45 7.26 -1.90
CA GLN A 113 11.90 8.54 -2.32
C GLN A 113 10.43 8.39 -2.71
N CYS A 114 10.05 7.35 -3.46
CA CYS A 114 8.66 7.11 -3.83
C CYS A 114 7.76 6.88 -2.59
N GLN A 115 8.25 6.21 -1.55
CA GLN A 115 7.52 6.03 -0.29
C GLN A 115 7.30 7.36 0.43
N GLN A 116 8.34 8.21 0.49
CA GLN A 116 8.24 9.56 1.08
C GLN A 116 7.26 10.44 0.30
N ILE A 117 7.28 10.36 -1.03
CA ILE A 117 6.33 11.07 -1.90
C ILE A 117 4.91 10.54 -1.72
N PHE A 118 4.73 9.23 -1.56
CA PHE A 118 3.42 8.65 -1.24
C PHE A 118 2.87 9.19 0.09
N GLN A 119 3.71 9.30 1.12
CA GLN A 119 3.32 9.83 2.43
C GLN A 119 2.88 11.30 2.34
N VAL A 120 3.61 12.15 1.61
CA VAL A 120 3.18 13.55 1.40
C VAL A 120 1.89 13.62 0.59
N ALA A 121 1.75 12.80 -0.45
CA ALA A 121 0.53 12.71 -1.25
C ALA A 121 -0.67 12.28 -0.41
N ALA A 122 -0.50 11.31 0.50
CA ALA A 122 -1.55 10.87 1.42
C ALA A 122 -1.90 11.96 2.44
N ARG A 123 -0.91 12.67 3.00
CA ARG A 123 -1.13 13.74 3.97
C ARG A 123 -2.01 14.86 3.40
N TYR A 124 -1.76 15.27 2.15
CA TYR A 124 -2.47 16.34 1.46
C TYR A 124 -3.60 15.85 0.54
N ASP A 125 -3.88 14.54 0.56
CA ASP A 125 -4.91 13.86 -0.22
C ASP A 125 -4.84 14.04 -1.74
N CYS A 126 -3.63 13.95 -2.30
CA CYS A 126 -3.42 13.94 -3.73
C CYS A 126 -3.60 12.52 -4.30
N GLN A 127 -4.82 12.21 -4.77
CA GLN A 127 -5.21 10.88 -5.27
C GLN A 127 -4.36 10.42 -6.47
N GLU A 128 -4.24 11.26 -7.51
CA GLU A 128 -3.49 10.93 -8.73
C GLU A 128 -2.02 10.60 -8.43
N LEU A 129 -1.39 11.35 -7.51
CA LEU A 129 -0.01 11.11 -7.11
C LEU A 129 0.14 9.80 -6.33
N LYS A 130 -0.79 9.50 -5.42
CA LYS A 130 -0.84 8.21 -4.71
C LYS A 130 -0.91 7.04 -5.71
N GLU A 131 -1.74 7.14 -6.75
CA GLU A 131 -1.84 6.10 -7.77
C GLU A 131 -0.53 5.88 -8.54
N GLN A 132 0.15 6.96 -8.93
CA GLN A 132 1.45 6.87 -9.61
C GLN A 132 2.51 6.24 -8.72
N CYS A 133 2.56 6.63 -7.44
CA CYS A 133 3.45 6.01 -6.46
C CYS A 133 3.16 4.50 -6.34
N ILE A 134 1.90 4.10 -6.17
CA ILE A 134 1.51 2.70 -6.03
C ILE A 134 1.93 1.87 -7.24
N LYS A 135 1.74 2.37 -8.47
CA LYS A 135 2.16 1.68 -9.69
C LYS A 135 3.69 1.54 -9.76
N PHE A 136 4.43 2.57 -9.36
CA PHE A 136 5.89 2.51 -9.30
C PHE A 136 6.40 1.54 -8.23
N LEU A 137 5.83 1.57 -7.02
CA LEU A 137 6.16 0.66 -5.94
C LEU A 137 5.86 -0.79 -6.32
N ASP A 138 4.70 -1.06 -6.94
CA ASP A 138 4.37 -2.39 -7.45
C ASP A 138 5.40 -2.85 -8.48
N ASN A 139 5.81 -1.99 -9.41
CA ASN A 139 6.73 -2.37 -10.47
C ASN A 139 8.15 -2.69 -9.95
N ASN A 140 8.55 -2.08 -8.84
CA ASN A 140 9.88 -2.21 -8.25
C ASN A 140 9.91 -3.07 -6.96
N LEU A 141 8.84 -3.83 -6.70
CA LEU A 141 8.73 -4.72 -5.55
C LEU A 141 9.78 -5.85 -5.60
N ASN A 142 10.56 -6.02 -4.54
CA ASN A 142 11.61 -7.02 -4.40
C ASN A 142 11.76 -7.51 -2.95
N LEU A 143 12.74 -8.39 -2.69
CA LEU A 143 12.96 -8.98 -1.36
C LEU A 143 13.34 -7.94 -0.29
N ASP A 144 14.05 -6.88 -0.67
CA ASP A 144 14.60 -5.90 0.26
C ASP A 144 13.55 -4.88 0.72
N ASN A 145 12.59 -4.55 -0.15
CA ASN A 145 11.60 -3.49 0.10
C ASN A 145 10.17 -3.99 0.38
N VAL A 146 9.85 -5.28 0.18
CA VAL A 146 8.47 -5.77 0.26
C VAL A 146 7.83 -5.58 1.63
N LEU A 147 8.58 -5.78 2.73
CA LEU A 147 8.04 -5.65 4.09
C LEU A 147 7.79 -4.18 4.47
N GLU A 148 8.63 -3.26 3.97
CA GLU A 148 8.47 -1.83 4.16
C GLU A 148 7.25 -1.31 3.38
N ILE A 149 7.13 -1.67 2.10
CA ILE A 149 5.98 -1.30 1.26
C ILE A 149 4.69 -1.93 1.81
N PHE A 150 4.74 -3.19 2.26
CA PHE A 150 3.62 -3.85 2.93
C PHE A 150 3.16 -3.06 4.16
N THR A 151 4.12 -2.65 5.01
CA THR A 151 3.84 -1.85 6.21
C THR A 151 3.24 -0.50 5.87
N LEU A 152 3.78 0.18 4.87
CA LEU A 152 3.26 1.46 4.38
C LEU A 152 1.83 1.32 3.84
N MET A 153 1.54 0.31 3.01
CA MET A 153 0.18 0.12 2.51
C MET A 153 -0.78 -0.29 3.62
N HIS A 154 -0.33 -1.08 4.59
CA HIS A 154 -1.16 -1.49 5.72
C HIS A 154 -1.56 -0.29 6.61
N SER A 155 -0.64 0.62 6.91
CA SER A 155 -0.93 1.81 7.73
C SER A 155 -1.90 2.79 7.05
N HIS A 156 -1.97 2.78 5.72
CA HIS A 156 -2.90 3.57 4.92
C HIS A 156 -4.18 2.82 4.54
N SER A 157 -4.27 1.53 4.83
CA SER A 157 -5.53 0.79 4.72
C SER A 157 -6.37 1.09 5.97
N ASN A 158 -7.45 1.87 5.85
CA ASN A 158 -8.29 2.33 6.97
C ASN A 158 -9.12 1.21 7.64
N GLY A 159 -8.50 0.08 7.98
CA GLY A 159 -9.21 -1.16 8.32
C GLY A 159 -10.16 -1.61 7.21
N THR A 160 -10.01 -1.08 5.99
CA THR A 160 -10.76 -1.50 4.82
C THR A 160 -10.48 -2.97 4.68
N LYS A 161 -11.54 -3.77 4.91
CA LYS A 161 -11.51 -5.21 4.66
C LYS A 161 -10.83 -5.37 3.31
N VAL A 162 -9.71 -6.09 3.28
CA VAL A 162 -9.07 -6.52 2.03
C VAL A 162 -10.22 -6.83 1.09
N PRO A 163 -10.37 -6.12 -0.05
CA PRO A 163 -11.45 -6.37 -0.95
C PRO A 163 -11.37 -7.85 -1.26
N SER A 164 -12.36 -8.61 -0.81
CA SER A 164 -12.53 -9.96 -1.30
C SER A 164 -12.90 -9.73 -2.76
N PHE A 165 -11.87 -9.69 -3.62
CA PHE A 165 -12.01 -9.68 -5.05
C PHE A 165 -12.63 -11.03 -5.39
N LYS A 166 -13.95 -11.13 -5.18
CA LYS A 166 -14.74 -12.26 -5.60
C LYS A 166 -14.34 -12.51 -7.04
N SER A 167 -13.96 -13.74 -7.34
CA SER A 167 -13.61 -14.22 -8.66
C SER A 167 -14.81 -14.01 -9.60
N GLN A 168 -15.02 -12.78 -10.07
CA GLN A 168 -15.90 -12.53 -11.19
C GLN A 168 -15.30 -13.27 -12.37
N GLY A 169 -16.11 -14.18 -12.89
CA GLY A 169 -15.72 -15.28 -13.75
C GLY A 169 -14.86 -14.91 -14.96
N CYS A 170 -14.29 -15.97 -15.51
CA CYS A 170 -13.22 -16.08 -16.50
C CYS A 170 -13.26 -15.23 -17.80
N CYS A 171 -14.13 -14.22 -17.97
CA CYS A 171 -14.35 -13.62 -19.29
C CYS A 171 -14.35 -12.08 -19.40
N ARG A 172 -14.07 -11.31 -18.34
CA ARG A 172 -13.96 -9.82 -18.46
C ARG A 172 -12.86 -9.18 -17.60
N ARG A 173 -11.62 -9.71 -17.64
CA ARG A 173 -10.42 -9.01 -17.12
C ARG A 173 -9.85 -8.01 -18.15
N ALA A 174 -10.72 -7.27 -18.83
CA ALA A 174 -10.29 -6.03 -19.49
C ALA A 174 -10.07 -5.01 -18.37
N ARG A 175 -8.90 -4.36 -18.37
CA ARG A 175 -8.46 -3.28 -17.46
C ARG A 175 -9.61 -2.71 -16.62
N ARG A 176 -9.81 -3.22 -15.40
CA ARG A 176 -10.67 -2.52 -14.45
C ARG A 176 -9.83 -1.40 -13.90
N GLU A 177 -10.08 -0.18 -14.36
CA GLU A 177 -9.58 1.01 -13.67
C GLU A 177 -10.27 1.05 -12.31
N PHE A 178 -9.46 1.19 -11.26
CA PHE A 178 -9.98 1.27 -9.90
C PHE A 178 -10.70 2.60 -9.72
N THR A 179 -11.80 2.59 -8.97
CA THR A 179 -12.67 3.78 -8.86
C THR A 179 -12.27 4.72 -7.73
N CYS A 180 -11.39 4.28 -6.83
CA CYS A 180 -10.82 5.12 -5.78
C CYS A 180 -9.42 4.62 -5.37
N THR A 181 -8.65 5.50 -4.75
CA THR A 181 -7.28 5.20 -4.32
C THR A 181 -7.21 4.13 -3.24
N ASP A 182 -8.23 3.96 -2.42
CA ASP A 182 -8.29 2.88 -1.41
C ASP A 182 -8.26 1.49 -2.05
N GLU A 183 -8.84 1.34 -3.26
CA GLU A 183 -8.74 0.09 -4.01
C GLU A 183 -7.31 -0.16 -4.52
N TYR A 184 -6.58 0.90 -4.91
CA TYR A 184 -5.17 0.79 -5.30
C TYR A 184 -4.27 0.41 -4.11
N ILE A 185 -4.48 1.02 -2.93
CA ILE A 185 -3.75 0.68 -1.70
C ILE A 185 -4.00 -0.78 -1.35
N SER A 186 -5.26 -1.20 -1.36
CA SER A 186 -5.64 -2.59 -1.10
C SER A 186 -5.05 -3.56 -2.12
N ALA A 187 -5.00 -3.17 -3.39
CA ALA A 187 -4.42 -3.99 -4.44
C ALA A 187 -2.91 -4.17 -4.26
N LEU A 188 -2.18 -3.10 -3.90
CA LEU A 188 -0.74 -3.20 -3.64
C LEU A 188 -0.46 -4.00 -2.37
N LEU A 189 -1.28 -3.84 -1.34
CA LEU A 189 -1.19 -4.66 -0.12
C LEU A 189 -1.32 -6.16 -0.43
N GLU A 190 -2.30 -6.55 -1.25
CA GLU A 190 -2.46 -7.93 -1.70
C GLU A 190 -1.30 -8.41 -2.58
N ASN A 191 -0.76 -7.53 -3.42
CA ASN A 191 0.42 -7.86 -4.23
C ASN A 191 1.67 -8.05 -3.37
N CYS A 192 1.83 -7.29 -2.29
CA CYS A 192 2.90 -7.50 -1.31
C CYS A 192 2.72 -8.85 -0.62
N LEU A 193 1.51 -9.17 -0.14
CA LEU A 193 1.21 -10.46 0.48
C LEU A 193 1.43 -11.63 -0.50
N GLN A 194 1.07 -11.48 -1.76
CA GLN A 194 1.32 -12.48 -2.81
C GLN A 194 2.83 -12.69 -3.05
N PHE A 195 3.60 -11.61 -3.03
CA PHE A 195 5.05 -11.66 -3.15
C PHE A 195 5.67 -12.36 -1.93
N ILE A 196 5.24 -11.99 -0.72
CA ILE A 196 5.63 -12.62 0.54
C ILE A 196 5.30 -14.12 0.52
N ASP A 197 4.09 -14.49 0.08
CA ASP A 197 3.67 -15.87 -0.06
C ASP A 197 4.61 -16.66 -0.98
N THR A 198 5.05 -16.06 -2.08
CA THR A 198 5.90 -16.69 -3.09
C THR A 198 7.35 -16.86 -2.61
N HIS A 199 7.84 -15.90 -1.82
CA HIS A 199 9.22 -15.81 -1.33
C HIS A 199 9.32 -16.06 0.18
N ALA A 200 8.39 -16.86 0.73
CA ALA A 200 8.23 -17.02 2.18
C ALA A 200 9.48 -17.58 2.86
N LYS A 201 10.27 -18.40 2.17
CA LYS A 201 11.49 -18.98 2.74
C LYS A 201 12.52 -17.90 3.10
N GLU A 202 12.77 -16.98 2.18
CA GLU A 202 13.71 -15.88 2.32
C GLU A 202 13.16 -14.85 3.33
N ILE A 203 11.90 -14.45 3.16
CA ILE A 203 11.30 -13.36 3.94
C ILE A 203 11.08 -13.74 5.41
N LEU A 204 10.60 -14.95 5.71
CA LEU A 204 10.42 -15.38 7.10
C LEU A 204 11.75 -15.57 7.85
N SER A 205 12.88 -15.58 7.14
CA SER A 205 14.21 -15.67 7.75
C SER A 205 14.87 -14.29 7.94
N SER A 206 14.21 -13.21 7.51
CA SER A 206 14.75 -11.85 7.56
C SER A 206 14.52 -11.20 8.94
N ASN A 207 15.37 -10.24 9.30
CA ASN A 207 15.25 -9.53 10.58
C ASN A 207 14.08 -8.55 10.57
N GLU A 208 13.76 -8.00 9.41
CA GLU A 208 12.68 -7.05 9.17
C GLU A 208 11.31 -7.70 9.48
N MET A 209 11.19 -9.02 9.29
CA MET A 209 9.99 -9.79 9.68
C MET A 209 9.70 -9.68 11.19
N LEU A 210 10.73 -9.53 12.02
CA LEU A 210 10.61 -9.43 13.47
C LEU A 210 10.20 -8.02 13.95
N GLN A 211 10.27 -7.02 13.06
CA GLN A 211 9.86 -5.65 13.36
C GLN A 211 8.37 -5.40 13.07
N LEU A 212 7.66 -6.38 12.51
CA LEU A 212 6.25 -6.26 12.18
C LEU A 212 5.37 -6.23 13.45
N SER A 213 4.27 -5.49 13.36
CA SER A 213 3.24 -5.49 14.39
C SER A 213 2.50 -6.83 14.46
N TYR A 214 1.79 -7.06 15.57
CA TYR A 214 0.96 -8.26 15.72
C TYR A 214 -0.08 -8.41 14.58
N SER A 215 -0.75 -7.32 14.19
CA SER A 215 -1.75 -7.34 13.11
C SER A 215 -1.13 -7.73 11.77
N GLN A 216 0.07 -7.23 11.48
CA GLN A 216 0.84 -7.54 10.28
C GLN A 216 1.27 -9.02 10.25
N LEU A 217 1.74 -9.55 11.38
CA LEU A 217 2.06 -10.98 11.49
C LEU A 217 0.83 -11.86 11.28
N VAL A 218 -0.32 -11.49 11.84
CA VAL A 218 -1.59 -12.20 11.59
C VAL A 218 -1.91 -12.22 10.09
N MET A 219 -1.76 -11.09 9.39
CA MET A 219 -2.03 -11.02 7.96
C MET A 219 -1.11 -11.90 7.12
N ILE A 220 0.11 -12.20 7.56
CA ILE A 220 1.08 -13.03 6.83
C ILE A 220 0.97 -14.49 7.23
N LEU A 221 1.15 -14.80 8.52
CA LEU A 221 1.39 -16.16 9.01
C LEU A 221 0.15 -17.06 8.97
N THR A 222 -1.04 -16.46 9.00
CA THR A 222 -2.31 -17.21 8.94
C THR A 222 -2.74 -17.57 7.52
N ARG A 223 -2.06 -17.05 6.49
CA ARG A 223 -2.45 -17.27 5.08
C ARG A 223 -2.25 -18.72 4.67
N ASP A 224 -3.31 -19.29 4.09
CA ASP A 224 -3.25 -20.61 3.46
C ASP A 224 -2.29 -20.61 2.25
N THR A 225 -2.03 -19.45 1.63
CA THR A 225 -1.20 -19.30 0.43
C THR A 225 0.29 -19.11 0.68
N LEU A 226 0.71 -18.97 1.93
CA LEU A 226 2.11 -18.78 2.33
C LEU A 226 2.94 -20.02 1.97
N GLN A 227 3.86 -19.92 1.00
CA GLN A 227 4.61 -21.07 0.47
C GLN A 227 5.82 -21.42 1.34
N VAL A 228 5.60 -21.79 2.60
CA VAL A 228 6.68 -22.31 3.45
C VAL A 228 7.03 -23.75 3.08
N GLY A 229 8.32 -24.06 3.05
CA GLY A 229 8.80 -25.44 2.89
C GLY A 229 8.58 -26.29 4.14
N SER A 230 8.44 -25.66 5.30
CA SER A 230 8.15 -26.31 6.58
C SER A 230 7.44 -25.33 7.52
N GLU A 231 6.45 -25.82 8.28
CA GLU A 231 5.83 -25.05 9.36
C GLU A 231 6.83 -24.65 10.46
N MET A 232 8.01 -25.29 10.51
CA MET A 232 9.11 -24.87 11.38
C MET A 232 9.56 -23.43 11.10
N ASN A 233 9.45 -22.93 9.86
CA ASN A 233 9.77 -21.53 9.55
C ASN A 233 8.81 -20.57 10.25
N VAL A 234 7.52 -20.88 10.29
CA VAL A 234 6.50 -20.10 10.98
C VAL A 234 6.76 -20.12 12.49
N ILE A 235 7.06 -21.30 13.04
CA ILE A 235 7.33 -21.48 14.47
C ILE A 235 8.56 -20.68 14.92
N LYS A 236 9.63 -20.65 14.11
CA LYS A 236 10.83 -19.84 14.40
C LYS A 236 10.53 -18.34 14.47
N VAL A 237 9.68 -17.84 13.56
CA VAL A 237 9.24 -16.44 13.60
C VAL A 237 8.46 -16.15 14.88
N LEU A 238 7.51 -17.02 15.27
CA LEU A 238 6.73 -16.85 16.50
C LEU A 238 7.60 -16.92 17.77
N GLU A 239 8.53 -17.86 17.80
CA GLU A 239 9.49 -18.04 18.89
C GLU A 239 10.31 -16.76 19.12
N GLU A 240 10.87 -16.20 18.05
CA GLU A 240 11.76 -15.05 18.13
C GLU A 240 11.01 -13.73 18.31
N TRP A 241 9.88 -13.55 17.61
CA TRP A 241 9.05 -12.37 17.77
C TRP A 241 8.47 -12.27 19.18
N SER A 242 7.98 -13.39 19.76
CA SER A 242 7.48 -13.38 21.14
C SER A 242 8.56 -13.01 22.15
N ARG A 243 9.81 -13.43 21.92
CA ARG A 243 10.95 -13.08 22.75
C ARG A 243 11.22 -11.57 22.71
N ILE A 244 11.28 -10.98 21.51
CA ILE A 244 11.48 -9.53 21.31
C ILE A 244 10.33 -8.75 21.94
N ALA A 245 9.09 -9.14 21.67
CA ALA A 245 7.91 -8.41 22.14
C ALA A 245 7.75 -8.46 23.66
N CYS A 246 8.16 -9.55 24.33
CA CYS A 246 8.26 -9.59 25.80
C CYS A 246 9.35 -8.63 26.31
N GLN A 247 10.52 -8.59 25.67
CA GLN A 247 11.63 -7.72 26.07
C GLN A 247 11.28 -6.24 25.95
N GLU A 248 10.66 -5.82 24.84
CA GLU A 248 10.22 -4.43 24.64
C GLU A 248 9.21 -3.97 25.70
N ARG A 249 8.42 -4.90 26.24
CA ARG A 249 7.43 -4.65 27.28
C ARG A 249 7.96 -4.89 28.70
N ASN A 250 9.26 -5.15 28.86
CA ASN A 250 9.92 -5.46 30.13
C ASN A 250 9.23 -6.62 30.90
N LEU A 251 8.74 -7.62 30.16
CA LEU A 251 8.16 -8.83 30.74
C LEU A 251 9.21 -9.93 30.88
N GLU A 252 9.08 -10.75 31.93
CA GLU A 252 9.91 -11.95 32.07
C GLU A 252 9.67 -12.91 30.90
N LEU A 253 10.74 -13.56 30.42
CA LEU A 253 10.71 -14.52 29.31
C LEU A 253 10.17 -15.89 29.73
N THR A 254 8.98 -15.90 30.31
CA THR A 254 8.22 -17.11 30.62
C THR A 254 7.35 -17.51 29.44
N ASP A 255 7.08 -18.80 29.30
CA ASP A 255 6.23 -19.31 28.22
C ASP A 255 4.78 -18.78 28.29
N ASP A 256 4.25 -18.58 29.51
CA ASP A 256 2.93 -17.95 29.70
C ASP A 256 2.88 -16.52 29.16
N ASN A 257 3.92 -15.71 29.43
CA ASN A 257 4.02 -14.36 28.87
C ASN A 257 4.15 -14.38 27.34
N ARG A 258 4.99 -15.26 26.80
CA ARG A 258 5.17 -15.42 25.34
C ARG A 258 3.88 -15.86 24.66
N ARG A 259 3.13 -16.78 25.25
CA ARG A 259 1.84 -17.25 24.74
C ARG A 259 0.78 -16.16 24.79
N LYS A 260 0.73 -15.36 25.86
CA LYS A 260 -0.14 -14.16 25.93
C LYS A 260 0.19 -13.14 24.85
N MET A 261 1.48 -12.90 24.61
CA MET A 261 1.95 -12.00 23.56
C MET A 261 1.55 -12.45 22.15
N LEU A 262 1.65 -13.76 21.89
CA LEU A 262 1.29 -14.35 20.60
C LEU A 262 -0.21 -14.57 20.45
N GLY A 263 -0.96 -14.68 21.54
CA GLY A 263 -2.39 -14.93 21.53
C GLY A 263 -2.78 -16.02 20.53
N ALA A 264 -3.59 -15.65 19.55
CA ALA A 264 -4.14 -16.57 18.57
C ALA A 264 -3.09 -17.04 17.52
N LEU A 265 -1.97 -16.32 17.34
CA LEU A 265 -0.89 -16.73 16.45
C LEU A 265 -0.23 -18.06 16.86
N CYS A 266 -0.36 -18.48 18.11
CA CYS A 266 0.05 -19.80 18.57
C CYS A 266 -0.56 -20.94 17.74
N TYR A 267 -1.72 -20.69 17.14
CA TYR A 267 -2.48 -21.64 16.32
C TYR A 267 -2.24 -21.47 14.80
N ALA A 268 -1.38 -20.54 14.38
CA ALA A 268 -1.06 -20.34 12.97
C ALA A 268 -0.27 -21.52 12.34
N PRO A 269 0.66 -22.20 13.05
CA PRO A 269 1.34 -23.36 12.51
C PRO A 269 0.39 -24.54 12.23
N ARG A 270 0.59 -25.23 11.11
CA ARG A 270 -0.19 -26.41 10.72
C ARG A 270 0.38 -27.68 11.36
N TYR A 271 0.31 -27.78 12.69
CA TYR A 271 1.00 -28.83 13.48
C TYR A 271 0.76 -30.26 12.97
N LEU A 272 -0.46 -30.58 12.52
CA LEU A 272 -0.83 -31.91 12.03
C LEU A 272 -0.36 -32.20 10.59
N THR A 273 0.41 -31.29 9.99
CA THR A 273 1.10 -31.49 8.71
C THR A 273 2.60 -31.76 8.88
N MET A 274 3.12 -31.64 10.10
CA MET A 274 4.52 -31.89 10.42
C MET A 274 4.76 -33.36 10.78
N PRO A 275 5.96 -33.91 10.53
CA PRO A 275 6.36 -35.22 11.05
C PRO A 275 6.43 -35.22 12.58
N THR A 276 6.13 -36.35 13.22
CA THR A 276 6.12 -36.49 14.68
C THR A 276 7.45 -36.11 15.33
N GLN A 277 8.60 -36.51 14.77
CA GLN A 277 9.91 -36.15 15.34
C GLN A 277 10.17 -34.64 15.35
N SER A 278 9.55 -33.90 14.42
CA SER A 278 9.68 -32.44 14.38
C SER A 278 8.85 -31.76 15.47
N LEU A 279 7.76 -32.38 15.93
CA LEU A 279 6.90 -31.80 16.96
C LEU A 279 7.55 -31.85 18.34
N ASP A 280 8.27 -32.91 18.67
CA ASP A 280 9.04 -32.99 19.91
C ASP A 280 10.07 -31.86 20.00
N ILE A 281 10.70 -31.54 18.86
CA ILE A 281 11.62 -30.39 18.74
C ILE A 281 10.86 -29.07 18.91
N VAL A 282 9.65 -28.94 18.39
CA VAL A 282 8.84 -27.72 18.55
C VAL A 282 8.44 -27.51 20.01
N PHE A 283 7.88 -28.53 20.64
CA PHE A 283 7.36 -28.47 22.01
C PHE A 283 8.46 -28.24 23.06
N SER A 284 9.72 -28.55 22.73
CA SER A 284 10.87 -28.28 23.60
C SER A 284 11.48 -26.88 23.42
N ARG A 285 11.16 -26.16 22.34
CA ARG A 285 11.75 -24.82 22.05
C ARG A 285 10.93 -23.67 22.63
N VAL A 286 9.62 -23.75 22.47
CA VAL A 286 8.67 -22.74 22.98
C VAL A 286 7.33 -23.40 23.21
N GLU A 287 6.74 -23.14 24.36
CA GLU A 287 5.40 -23.63 24.69
C GLU A 287 4.32 -22.75 24.03
N LEU A 288 4.11 -22.96 22.73
CA LEU A 288 3.05 -22.30 21.96
C LEU A 288 1.65 -22.86 22.28
N LEU A 289 1.60 -24.17 22.54
CA LEU A 289 0.39 -24.90 22.92
C LEU A 289 0.48 -25.28 24.39
N ASP A 290 -0.61 -25.23 25.15
CA ASP A 290 -0.59 -25.82 26.50
C ASP A 290 -0.57 -27.34 26.46
N GLU A 291 -0.37 -27.94 27.63
CA GLU A 291 -0.32 -29.38 27.80
C GLU A 291 -1.58 -30.11 27.33
N ASN A 292 -2.78 -29.51 27.45
CA ASN A 292 -4.01 -30.13 26.97
C ASN A 292 -4.08 -30.11 25.44
N GLU A 293 -3.70 -28.99 24.82
CA GLU A 293 -3.62 -28.83 23.37
C GLU A 293 -2.54 -29.73 22.75
N LYS A 294 -1.35 -29.83 23.37
CA LYS A 294 -0.28 -30.76 22.95
C LYS A 294 -0.76 -32.20 22.97
N ASN A 295 -1.36 -32.63 24.08
CA ASN A 295 -1.89 -33.99 24.22
C ASN A 295 -2.95 -34.30 23.16
N LEU A 296 -3.83 -33.34 22.87
CA LEU A 296 -4.83 -33.46 21.81
C LEU A 296 -4.18 -33.62 20.43
N VAL A 297 -3.15 -32.84 20.10
CA VAL A 297 -2.40 -32.97 18.83
C VAL A 297 -1.76 -34.36 18.73
N ILE A 298 -1.06 -34.81 19.77
CA ILE A 298 -0.39 -36.12 19.82
C ILE A 298 -1.40 -37.27 19.67
N GLU A 299 -2.54 -37.17 20.35
CA GLU A 299 -3.58 -38.19 20.29
C GLU A 299 -4.18 -38.31 18.88
N VAL A 300 -4.47 -37.16 18.26
CA VAL A 300 -5.01 -37.08 16.90
C VAL A 300 -4.02 -37.63 15.87
N MET A 301 -2.72 -37.39 16.04
CA MET A 301 -1.68 -37.96 15.16
C MET A 301 -1.57 -39.48 15.28
N ASN A 302 -1.74 -40.01 16.50
CA ASN A 302 -1.68 -41.44 16.76
C ASN A 302 -2.98 -42.20 16.41
N ASN A 303 -3.93 -41.55 15.74
CA ASN A 303 -5.25 -42.10 15.37
C ASN A 303 -6.04 -42.68 16.55
N ARG A 304 -5.81 -42.17 17.77
CA ARG A 304 -6.57 -42.59 18.94
C ARG A 304 -7.96 -41.95 18.89
N ARG A 305 -9.00 -42.74 19.17
CA ARG A 305 -10.39 -42.27 19.13
C ARG A 305 -10.70 -41.49 20.39
N ASN A 306 -10.87 -40.19 20.23
CA ASN A 306 -11.34 -39.31 21.29
C ASN A 306 -12.86 -39.37 21.43
N SER A 307 -13.35 -39.70 22.63
CA SER A 307 -14.78 -39.85 22.92
C SER A 307 -15.47 -38.54 23.34
N SER A 308 -14.75 -37.43 23.53
CA SER A 308 -15.36 -36.14 23.93
C SER A 308 -14.56 -34.91 23.46
N ILE A 309 -14.53 -34.64 22.15
CA ILE A 309 -13.91 -33.42 21.59
C ILE A 309 -14.95 -32.29 21.55
N THR A 310 -14.61 -31.11 22.05
CA THR A 310 -15.49 -29.93 21.95
C THR A 310 -15.52 -29.34 20.54
N SER A 311 -16.53 -28.53 20.24
CA SER A 311 -16.64 -27.84 18.94
C SER A 311 -15.42 -26.96 18.63
N ASP A 312 -14.86 -26.30 19.64
CA ASP A 312 -13.71 -25.41 19.45
C ASP A 312 -12.40 -26.19 19.28
N GLN A 313 -12.24 -27.30 20.00
CA GLN A 313 -11.13 -28.23 19.78
C GLN A 313 -11.19 -28.84 18.36
N LEU A 314 -12.37 -29.16 17.83
CA LEU A 314 -12.53 -29.62 16.45
C LEU A 314 -12.10 -28.56 15.44
N LYS A 315 -12.51 -27.30 15.62
CA LYS A 315 -12.08 -26.19 14.73
C LYS A 315 -10.56 -25.99 14.76
N MET A 316 -9.95 -26.11 15.95
CA MET A 316 -8.50 -26.03 16.12
C MET A 316 -7.79 -27.17 15.37
N ILE A 317 -8.23 -28.41 15.57
CA ILE A 317 -7.70 -29.59 14.86
C ILE A 317 -7.84 -29.44 13.35
N ASP A 318 -9.01 -28.98 12.87
CA ASP A 318 -9.24 -28.74 11.44
C ASP A 318 -8.28 -27.69 10.88
N SER A 319 -7.99 -26.63 11.64
CA SER A 319 -6.98 -25.64 11.25
C SER A 319 -5.59 -26.26 11.13
N PHE A 320 -5.20 -27.11 12.08
CA PHE A 320 -3.88 -27.76 12.09
C PHE A 320 -3.70 -28.80 10.98
N ARG A 321 -4.79 -29.46 10.52
CA ARG A 321 -4.77 -30.44 9.42
C ARG A 321 -4.69 -29.81 8.04
N ARG A 322 -5.11 -28.55 7.90
CA ARG A 322 -5.12 -27.87 6.61
C ARG A 322 -3.71 -27.54 6.17
N SER A 323 -3.20 -28.31 5.22
CA SER A 323 -1.96 -27.98 4.52
C SER A 323 -2.13 -26.69 3.73
N ARG A 324 -1.08 -25.86 3.73
CA ARG A 324 -1.01 -24.66 2.90
C ARG A 324 -1.16 -25.03 1.43
N THR A 325 -1.69 -24.10 0.63
CA THR A 325 -1.89 -24.33 -0.79
C THR A 325 -0.54 -24.60 -1.46
N LYS A 326 -0.54 -25.40 -2.52
CA LYS A 326 0.69 -25.70 -3.29
C LYS A 326 1.16 -24.55 -4.18
N ARG A 327 0.40 -23.46 -4.24
CA ARG A 327 0.63 -22.33 -5.14
C ARG A 327 0.14 -21.04 -4.50
N PRO A 328 0.84 -19.91 -4.72
CA PRO A 328 0.37 -18.61 -4.31
C PRO A 328 -0.79 -18.15 -5.21
N SER A 329 -1.54 -17.16 -4.72
CA SER A 329 -2.58 -16.47 -5.48
C SER A 329 -2.02 -15.73 -6.70
N MET A 330 -2.88 -15.43 -7.67
CA MET A 330 -2.55 -14.49 -8.74
C MET A 330 -2.51 -13.06 -8.17
N PRO A 331 -1.50 -12.24 -8.51
CA PRO A 331 -1.50 -10.83 -8.12
C PRO A 331 -2.56 -10.05 -8.88
N ILE A 332 -2.87 -8.88 -8.35
CA ILE A 332 -3.72 -7.88 -8.96
C ILE A 332 -2.85 -7.03 -9.90
N HIS A 333 -3.31 -6.84 -11.13
CA HIS A 333 -2.55 -6.11 -12.13
C HIS A 333 -2.54 -4.59 -11.84
N LEU A 334 -1.39 -4.09 -11.39
CA LEU A 334 -1.12 -2.67 -11.13
C LEU A 334 -0.02 -2.11 -12.04
N SER A 335 0.95 -2.94 -12.41
CA SER A 335 2.12 -2.58 -13.19
C SER A 335 2.52 -3.69 -14.17
N ASP A 336 3.56 -3.45 -14.97
CA ASP A 336 4.11 -4.46 -15.87
C ASP A 336 4.57 -5.70 -15.12
N ARG A 337 5.11 -5.57 -13.89
CA ARG A 337 5.49 -6.72 -13.04
C ARG A 337 4.32 -7.68 -12.83
N THR A 338 3.17 -7.14 -12.46
CA THR A 338 1.95 -7.90 -12.12
C THR A 338 1.08 -8.24 -13.33
N HIS A 339 1.59 -8.03 -14.54
CA HIS A 339 0.89 -8.37 -15.76
C HIS A 339 0.61 -9.89 -15.83
N PRO A 340 -0.65 -10.35 -16.04
CA PRO A 340 -0.99 -11.77 -15.98
C PRO A 340 -0.18 -12.67 -16.93
N LYS A 341 0.33 -12.13 -18.04
CA LYS A 341 1.18 -12.87 -18.98
C LYS A 341 2.53 -13.29 -18.39
N ASN A 342 3.03 -12.59 -17.37
CA ASN A 342 4.29 -12.92 -16.69
C ASN A 342 4.16 -14.16 -15.80
N TYR A 343 2.92 -14.61 -15.55
CA TYR A 343 2.63 -15.75 -14.69
C TYR A 343 2.25 -17.00 -15.50
N SER A 344 2.61 -18.15 -14.95
CA SER A 344 2.40 -19.45 -15.59
C SER A 344 0.93 -19.69 -15.93
N ARG A 345 0.66 -20.46 -17.01
CA ARG A 345 -0.72 -20.85 -17.37
C ARG A 345 -1.43 -21.59 -16.23
N LYS A 346 -0.68 -22.32 -15.41
CA LYS A 346 -1.18 -23.07 -14.25
C LYS A 346 -1.71 -22.13 -13.16
N MET A 347 -1.03 -21.01 -12.90
CA MET A 347 -1.51 -19.97 -11.97
C MET A 347 -2.71 -19.21 -12.54
N ARG A 348 -2.66 -18.87 -13.84
CA ARG A 348 -3.77 -18.14 -14.48
C ARG A 348 -5.10 -18.89 -14.53
N LYS A 349 -5.08 -20.21 -14.68
CA LYS A 349 -6.28 -21.07 -14.80
C LYS A 349 -6.91 -21.46 -13.47
N HIS A 350 -6.17 -21.34 -12.36
CA HIS A 350 -6.67 -21.59 -11.02
C HIS A 350 -6.55 -20.31 -10.19
N PRO A 351 -7.48 -19.35 -10.35
CA PRO A 351 -7.52 -18.16 -9.51
C PRO A 351 -7.86 -18.48 -8.05
N GLU A 352 -8.26 -19.73 -7.74
CA GLU A 352 -8.66 -20.14 -6.40
C GLU A 352 -7.70 -21.19 -5.82
N GLY A 353 -6.90 -20.76 -4.84
CA GLY A 353 -6.77 -21.57 -3.63
C GLY A 353 -8.17 -21.71 -3.05
N THR A 354 -8.55 -22.94 -2.74
CA THR A 354 -9.85 -23.35 -2.17
C THR A 354 -10.61 -22.24 -1.46
N ASN A 355 -11.90 -22.13 -1.79
CA ASN A 355 -12.96 -21.38 -1.12
C ASN A 355 -13.09 -21.77 0.38
N SER A 356 -12.02 -21.55 1.12
CA SER A 356 -11.97 -21.53 2.57
C SER A 356 -12.70 -20.24 2.89
N LYS A 357 -13.97 -20.36 3.30
CA LYS A 357 -14.56 -19.39 4.21
C LYS A 357 -13.51 -19.19 5.30
N GLY A 358 -12.69 -18.14 5.18
CA GLY A 358 -11.66 -17.82 6.14
C GLY A 358 -12.33 -17.88 7.50
N SER A 359 -11.73 -18.63 8.42
CA SER A 359 -12.24 -18.77 9.77
C SER A 359 -12.44 -17.37 10.35
N CYS A 360 -13.69 -16.90 10.29
CA CYS A 360 -14.12 -15.59 10.77
C CYS A 360 -13.75 -15.44 12.26
N ALA A 361 -13.56 -16.56 12.97
CA ALA A 361 -13.18 -16.61 14.37
C ALA A 361 -11.82 -15.94 14.68
N MET A 362 -10.83 -16.03 13.79
CA MET A 362 -9.49 -15.44 14.04
C MET A 362 -9.43 -13.95 13.73
N TYR A 363 -10.18 -13.50 12.72
CA TYR A 363 -10.25 -12.09 12.35
C TYR A 363 -11.04 -11.25 13.37
N CYS A 364 -12.10 -11.81 13.97
CA CYS A 364 -12.89 -11.11 15.00
C CYS A 364 -12.11 -10.80 16.28
N LEU A 365 -11.06 -11.57 16.62
CA LEU A 365 -10.22 -11.29 17.79
C LEU A 365 -9.24 -10.13 17.55
N SER A 366 -8.77 -9.92 16.31
CA SER A 366 -7.93 -8.76 15.98
C SER A 366 -8.69 -7.43 16.07
N THR A 367 -9.98 -7.43 15.77
CA THR A 367 -10.83 -6.23 15.85
C THR A 367 -11.13 -5.80 17.29
N LEU A 368 -11.07 -6.73 18.25
CA LEU A 368 -11.24 -6.41 19.67
C LEU A 368 -9.95 -5.89 20.33
N ILE A 369 -8.78 -6.22 19.77
CA ILE A 369 -7.49 -5.77 20.31
C ILE A 369 -7.08 -4.40 19.74
N CYS A 370 -7.52 -4.04 18.52
CA CYS A 370 -7.36 -2.66 18.01
C CYS A 370 -8.16 -1.59 18.80
N CYS A 371 -8.93 -1.98 19.82
CA CYS A 371 -9.58 -1.05 20.75
C CYS A 371 -8.79 -0.85 22.06
N PHE A 372 -7.62 -1.48 22.20
CA PHE A 372 -6.76 -1.39 23.40
C PHE A 372 -5.27 -1.23 23.07
N ASP A 373 -4.96 -0.47 22.01
CA ASP A 373 -3.67 0.23 21.89
C ASP A 373 -3.93 1.75 21.88
#